data_AF-A0A9D6IAI1-F1
#
_entry.id   AF-A0A9D6IAI1-F1
#
_cell.length_a   1.000
_cell.length_b   1.000
_cell.length_c   1.000
_cell.angle_alpha   90.00
_cell.angle_beta   90.00
_cell.angle_gamma   90.00
#
_symmetry.space_group_name_H-M   'P 1'
#
loop_
_entity.id
_entity.type
_entity.pdbx_description
1 polymer ?
#
loop_
_entity_poly.entity_id
_entity_poly.type
_entity_poly.pdbx_seq_one_letter_code
_entity_poly.pdbx_strand_id
1 'polypeptide(L)'
;MDRFEEKDVLRNGWIDQFVKVNEERPELKRFAGVVGRVVSVNYNGKALVDFQDGAWYDIQASDDYLIRLDPAEGAKYKNVNSAQVFPEKQG
;
A
#
# COMPACT_ATOMS: atom_id res chain seq x y z
N MET A 1 13.17 -2.53 22.55
CA MET A 1 12.43 -2.96 21.34
C MET A 1 13.42 -3.04 20.20
N ASP A 2 13.53 -4.21 19.59
CA ASP A 2 14.49 -4.46 18.51
C ASP A 2 14.01 -3.77 17.22
N ARG A 3 14.91 -3.12 16.47
CA ARG A 3 14.55 -2.31 15.27
C ARG A 3 13.81 -3.14 14.21
N PHE A 4 14.01 -4.45 14.20
CA PHE A 4 13.36 -5.38 13.28
C PHE A 4 11.88 -5.59 13.62
N GLU A 5 11.50 -5.60 14.91
CA GLU A 5 10.11 -5.75 15.34
C GLU A 5 9.26 -4.56 14.89
N GLU A 6 9.79 -3.34 14.99
CA GLU A 6 9.07 -2.12 14.62
C GLU A 6 8.72 -2.07 13.13
N LYS A 7 9.63 -2.58 12.28
CA LYS A 7 9.39 -2.66 10.83
C LYS A 7 8.39 -3.76 10.47
N ASP A 8 8.40 -4.86 11.20
CA ASP A 8 7.45 -5.95 10.98
C ASP A 8 6.03 -5.56 11.43
N VAL A 9 5.91 -4.86 12.56
CA VAL A 9 4.64 -4.29 13.04
C VAL A 9 4.11 -3.26 12.05
N LEU A 10 4.97 -2.36 11.55
CA LEU A 10 4.59 -1.39 10.53
C LEU A 10 4.09 -2.11 9.27
N ARG A 11 4.87 -3.08 8.78
CA ARG A 11 4.53 -3.86 7.59
C ARG A 11 3.18 -4.55 7.75
N ASN A 12 2.97 -5.30 8.83
CA ASN A 12 1.71 -5.99 9.09
C ASN A 12 0.52 -5.03 9.28
N GLY A 13 0.75 -3.84 9.82
CA GLY A 13 -0.29 -2.83 10.00
C GLY A 13 -0.73 -2.14 8.70
N TRP A 14 0.14 -2.12 7.69
CA TRP A 14 -0.14 -1.46 6.40
C TRP A 14 -0.49 -2.45 5.28
N ILE A 15 0.04 -3.67 5.29
CA ILE A 15 -0.29 -4.70 4.28
C ILE A 15 -1.79 -4.96 4.26
N ASP A 16 -2.33 -5.19 3.06
CA ASP A 16 -3.75 -5.46 2.82
C ASP A 16 -4.68 -4.27 3.11
N GLN A 17 -4.15 -3.15 3.59
CA GLN A 17 -4.93 -1.94 3.81
C GLN A 17 -5.21 -1.23 2.49
N PHE A 18 -6.42 -0.71 2.39
CA PHE A 18 -6.79 0.21 1.32
C PHE A 18 -6.41 1.62 1.73
N VAL A 19 -5.78 2.34 0.81
CA VAL A 19 -5.24 3.67 1.07
C VAL A 19 -5.59 4.63 -0.06
N LYS A 20 -5.80 5.89 0.28
CA LYS A 20 -5.77 7.01 -0.67
C LYS A 20 -4.49 7.77 -0.47
N VAL A 21 -4.05 8.46 -1.51
CA VAL A 21 -2.98 9.43 -1.35
C VAL A 21 -3.46 10.68 -0.62
N ASN A 22 -2.53 11.36 0.05
CA ASN A 22 -2.77 12.72 0.51
C ASN A 22 -2.67 13.71 -0.67
N GLU A 23 -3.78 14.37 -1.01
CA GLU A 23 -3.86 15.38 -2.07
C GLU A 23 -3.15 16.70 -1.75
N GLU A 24 -2.80 16.92 -0.47
CA GLU A 24 -1.98 18.05 -0.03
C GLU A 24 -0.56 17.99 -0.62
N ARG A 25 -0.10 16.79 -0.99
CA ARG A 25 1.19 16.55 -1.62
C ARG A 25 1.07 16.74 -3.14
N PRO A 26 1.73 17.74 -3.76
CA PRO A 26 1.60 18.02 -5.19
C PRO A 26 2.06 16.84 -6.07
N GLU A 27 3.04 16.06 -5.60
CA GLU A 27 3.54 14.85 -6.27
C GLU A 27 2.52 13.69 -6.30
N LEU A 28 1.63 13.64 -5.30
CA LEU A 28 0.59 12.62 -5.18
C LEU A 28 -0.75 13.06 -5.76
N LYS A 29 -0.92 14.35 -6.05
CA LYS A 29 -2.16 14.91 -6.58
C LYS A 29 -2.66 14.22 -7.87
N ARG A 30 -1.76 13.62 -8.65
CA ARG A 30 -2.12 12.78 -9.82
C ARG A 30 -2.93 11.53 -9.46
N PHE A 31 -2.78 11.02 -8.24
CA PHE A 31 -3.51 9.89 -7.69
C PHE A 31 -4.66 10.35 -6.78
N ALA A 32 -4.92 11.67 -6.67
CA ALA A 32 -6.01 12.19 -5.85
C ALA A 32 -7.35 11.61 -6.32
N GLY A 33 -8.13 11.08 -5.37
CA GLY A 33 -9.38 10.37 -5.67
C GLY A 33 -9.23 8.91 -6.11
N VAL A 34 -8.01 8.43 -6.37
CA VAL A 34 -7.73 7.02 -6.69
C VAL A 34 -7.49 6.25 -5.39
N VAL A 35 -8.19 5.15 -5.23
CA VAL A 35 -7.96 4.19 -4.14
C VAL A 35 -6.95 3.15 -4.60
N GLY A 36 -5.91 2.97 -3.81
CA GLY A 36 -4.93 1.90 -3.98
C GLY A 36 -4.97 0.90 -2.82
N ARG A 37 -4.34 -0.26 -3.01
CA ARG A 37 -4.14 -1.27 -1.96
C ARG A 37 -2.66 -1.44 -1.68
N VAL A 38 -2.28 -1.47 -0.42
CA VAL A 38 -0.91 -1.77 -0.02
C VAL A 38 -0.64 -3.26 -0.20
N VAL A 39 0.25 -3.59 -1.11
CA VAL A 39 0.65 -4.97 -1.42
C VAL A 39 1.75 -5.43 -0.46
N SER A 40 2.72 -4.56 -0.19
CA SER A 40 3.86 -4.85 0.68
C SER A 40 4.43 -3.56 1.26
N VAL A 41 5.10 -3.63 2.40
CA VAL A 41 5.98 -2.55 2.88
C VAL A 41 7.42 -3.02 2.82
N ASN A 42 8.28 -2.24 2.20
CA ASN A 42 9.72 -2.50 2.10
C ASN A 42 10.42 -2.10 3.40
N TYR A 43 11.61 -2.68 3.67
CA TYR A 43 12.41 -2.36 4.86
C TYR A 43 12.83 -0.88 4.97
N ASN A 44 12.79 -0.13 3.85
CA ASN A 44 12.97 1.32 3.84
C ASN A 44 11.77 2.11 4.41
N GLY A 45 10.67 1.45 4.78
CA GLY A 45 9.44 2.11 5.26
C GLY A 45 8.54 2.66 4.14
N LYS A 46 8.71 2.16 2.91
CA LYS A 46 7.84 2.50 1.78
C LYS A 46 6.79 1.41 1.55
N ALA A 47 5.53 1.80 1.48
CA ALA A 47 4.42 0.97 1.06
C ALA A 47 4.38 0.90 -0.47
N LEU A 48 4.36 -0.31 -1.00
CA LEU A 48 4.08 -0.60 -2.39
C LEU A 48 2.56 -0.58 -2.57
N VAL A 49 2.06 0.47 -3.21
CA VAL A 49 0.63 0.68 -3.45
C VAL A 49 0.30 0.30 -4.89
N ASP A 50 -0.65 -0.60 -5.03
CA ASP A 50 -1.27 -0.94 -6.31
C ASP A 50 -2.46 0.00 -6.53
N PHE A 51 -2.31 0.89 -7.51
CA PHE A 51 -3.42 1.67 -8.00
C PHE A 51 -4.06 0.92 -9.17
N GLN A 52 -5.39 1.00 -9.27
CA GLN A 52 -6.20 0.33 -10.29
C GLN A 52 -5.85 0.67 -11.75
N ASP A 53 -4.84 1.52 -11.95
CA ASP A 53 -4.17 1.83 -13.22
C ASP A 53 -3.29 0.66 -13.74
N GLY A 54 -3.06 -0.38 -12.92
CA GLY A 54 -2.27 -1.56 -13.31
C GLY A 54 -0.76 -1.39 -13.11
N ALA A 55 -0.35 -0.36 -12.35
CA ALA A 55 1.03 -0.09 -11.99
C ALA A 55 1.19 0.00 -10.47
N TRP A 56 2.39 -0.34 -10.00
CA TRP A 56 2.77 -0.28 -8.59
C TRP A 56 3.69 0.89 -8.30
N TYR A 57 3.44 1.56 -7.17
CA TYR A 57 4.17 2.75 -6.78
C TYR A 57 4.67 2.63 -5.35
N ASP A 58 5.93 2.98 -5.12
CA ASP A 58 6.47 3.09 -3.77
C ASP A 58 6.10 4.44 -3.17
N ILE A 59 5.25 4.43 -2.14
CA ILE A 59 4.84 5.61 -1.40
C ILE A 59 5.33 5.46 0.04
N GLN A 60 5.68 6.55 0.70
CA GLN A 60 6.05 6.50 2.11
C GLN A 60 4.90 5.92 2.95
N ALA A 61 5.15 4.88 3.74
CA ALA A 61 4.15 4.27 4.63
C ALA A 61 3.95 5.15 5.86
N SER A 62 3.29 6.29 5.68
CA SER A 62 3.07 7.31 6.70
C SER A 62 1.73 7.98 6.46
N ASP A 63 1.05 8.34 7.55
CA ASP A 63 -0.27 8.97 7.52
C ASP A 63 -0.25 10.33 6.78
N ASP A 64 0.92 10.95 6.66
CA ASP A 64 1.13 12.19 5.90
C ASP A 64 1.02 12.00 4.38
N TYR A 65 1.33 10.80 3.87
CA TYR A 65 1.32 10.48 2.43
C TYR A 65 0.14 9.59 2.04
N LEU A 66 -0.27 8.71 2.96
CA LEU A 66 -1.29 7.69 2.74
C LEU A 66 -2.37 7.78 3.82
N ILE A 67 -3.60 7.93 3.37
CA ILE A 67 -4.80 7.95 4.21
C ILE A 67 -5.40 6.55 4.17
N ARG A 68 -5.43 5.86 5.30
CA ARG A 68 -6.06 4.55 5.43
C ARG A 68 -7.57 4.68 5.27
N LEU A 69 -8.15 3.82 4.45
CA LEU A 69 -9.58 3.71 4.26
C LEU A 69 -10.15 2.56 5.07
N ASP A 70 -11.44 2.68 5.38
CA ASP A 70 -12.21 1.54 5.87
C ASP A 70 -12.14 0.36 4.90
N PRO A 71 -11.95 -0.86 5.40
CA PRO A 71 -11.87 -2.06 4.56
C PRO A 71 -13.16 -2.29 3.77
N ALA A 72 -14.31 -1.85 4.28
CA ALA A 72 -15.60 -1.94 3.57
C ALA A 72 -15.65 -1.03 2.32
N GLU A 73 -15.09 0.17 2.40
CA GLU A 73 -15.00 1.07 1.26
C GLU A 73 -13.94 0.60 0.26
N GLY A 74 -12.79 0.16 0.78
CA GLY A 74 -11.70 -0.38 -0.01
C GLY A 74 -12.04 -1.67 -0.78
N ALA A 75 -12.88 -2.54 -0.21
CA ALA A 75 -13.30 -3.78 -0.84
C ALA A 75 -13.99 -3.56 -2.21
N LYS A 76 -14.62 -2.39 -2.42
CA LYS A 76 -15.21 -1.99 -3.72
C LYS A 76 -14.17 -1.83 -4.82
N TYR A 77 -12.93 -1.54 -4.42
CA TYR A 77 -11.78 -1.28 -5.28
C TYR A 77 -10.80 -2.46 -5.33
N LYS A 78 -11.20 -3.63 -4.78
CA LYS A 78 -10.43 -4.86 -4.88
C LYS A 78 -10.43 -5.34 -6.34
N ASN A 79 -9.51 -4.81 -7.13
CA ASN A 79 -9.29 -5.29 -8.49
C ASN A 79 -8.55 -6.63 -8.44
N VAL A 80 -8.94 -7.55 -9.32
CA VAL A 80 -8.45 -8.95 -9.40
C VAL A 80 -7.01 -9.08 -9.88
N ASN A 81 -6.36 -7.96 -10.22
CA ASN A 81 -4.93 -7.92 -10.57
C ASN A 81 -4.05 -7.92 -9.33
N SER A 82 -4.25 -8.89 -8.45
CA SER A 82 -3.16 -9.31 -7.55
C SER A 82 -2.09 -9.85 -8.49
N ALA A 83 -1.01 -9.09 -8.72
CA ALA A 83 0.16 -9.68 -9.33
C ALA A 83 0.41 -11.01 -8.61
N GLN A 84 0.55 -12.02 -9.45
CA GLN A 84 0.51 -13.43 -9.15
C GLN A 84 0.88 -13.80 -7.71
N VAL A 85 0.04 -14.66 -7.15
CA VAL A 85 0.35 -15.67 -6.11
C VAL A 85 1.87 -15.82 -5.99
N PHE A 86 2.41 -15.54 -4.80
CA PHE A 86 3.78 -15.85 -4.41
C PHE A 86 4.28 -17.06 -5.22
N PRO A 87 5.35 -16.96 -6.01
CA PRO A 87 5.84 -18.12 -6.74
C PRO A 87 6.05 -19.24 -5.71
N GLU A 88 5.29 -20.32 -5.84
CA GLU A 88 5.52 -21.55 -5.09
C GLU A 88 7.01 -21.85 -5.23
N LYS A 89 7.68 -21.95 -4.07
CA LYS A 89 9.13 -22.14 -3.94
C LYS A 89 9.64 -23.03 -5.07
N GLN A 90 10.43 -22.46 -5.98
CA GLN A 90 11.08 -23.22 -7.02
C GLN A 90 12.29 -23.93 -6.41
N GLY A 91 12.19 -25.26 -6.25
CA GLY A 91 13.31 -26.18 -6.03
C GLY A 91 13.68 -26.44 -4.58
#